data_AF-A0AA43A6K2-F1
#
_entry.id   AF-A0AA43A6K2-F1
#
_cell.length_a   1.000
_cell.length_b   1.000
_cell.length_c   1.000
_cell.angle_alpha   90.00
_cell.angle_beta   90.00
_cell.angle_gamma   90.00
#
_symmetry.space_group_name_H-M   'P 1'
#
loop_
_entity.id
_entity.type
_entity.pdbx_description
1 polymer ?
#
loop_
_entity_poly.entity_id
_entity_poly.type
_entity_poly.pdbx_seq_one_letter_code
_entity_poly.pdbx_strand_id
1 'polypeptide(L)'
;MQRLKQIGLKLLFLTGFFFALGLSGCAPVLVDEGVDKDVHLYQNDHISEDTVWSGKILIDGTVKVAKGATLTISPGTSIAFVKRDADADGLGDAVLAIEGRLMALGTRQQPILFHSAAEDPQPGDWLEIRVDFSQEVHLRYCEIRDSAYTMHAHFTRGVVEDSWIHHNIDGCRLGQAKFTFRNNLIEHNQGKGINFRNSTVDVHHNILRFNGSGIFLFENDRDFDIHHNNFYGNLDSLRLGDFYTGDVTVRDNWWGTADQEAAKATIYDRSKDPEIGGVIISPAQRWVAASGPRDALLLDPAWDYATDGYVDANLISGDEKLYVASWDGSLRAMNKAGEVLWVKDLGDTLDATPVLSEGQLFIQTWSREVYALDAATGAVRWRFDYSPSPADDHRQAGLLVVKDLVLVPAWNGTLFALDAKSGERRWSFPGGQPLRAQPAYDGKNLYLASGDGTLSALNLDGVLQWQQTLAAPLLRAPVVLPQGIAVVSREGLVVAYDPLGQLLWQQDLDEICYYGAPVSSEGALFVATAGNGLWKLDAKTGEVVWRVELAGPSYATPLIDNGRIFIGDNSGALRVFGADSGQLVTQYKLDREIQGRPLVWSDLLLIGSRDHKVHAFTLVEQSTP
;
A
#
# COMPACT_ATOMS: atom_id res chain seq x y z
N MET A 1 62.47 19.07 -25.87
CA MET A 1 61.65 17.98 -26.46
C MET A 1 60.24 18.18 -25.95
N GLN A 2 59.40 18.97 -26.65
CA GLN A 2 58.48 18.53 -27.73
C GLN A 2 57.53 17.40 -27.26
N ARG A 3 56.21 17.41 -27.43
CA ARG A 3 55.19 18.29 -28.04
C ARG A 3 53.81 17.66 -27.65
N LEU A 4 52.79 18.41 -27.19
CA LEU A 4 51.68 19.05 -27.97
C LEU A 4 50.63 18.03 -28.49
N LYS A 5 49.30 18.16 -28.30
CA LYS A 5 48.33 19.25 -28.61
C LYS A 5 46.99 19.05 -27.85
N GLN A 6 46.39 20.06 -27.20
CA GLN A 6 45.43 21.11 -27.67
C GLN A 6 44.03 20.58 -28.05
N ILE A 7 42.91 21.15 -27.58
CA ILE A 7 42.26 22.47 -27.89
C ILE A 7 41.29 22.79 -26.71
N GLY A 8 40.94 24.00 -26.24
CA GLY A 8 41.14 25.39 -26.64
C GLY A 8 40.02 26.26 -26.01
N LEU A 9 40.41 27.22 -25.16
CA LEU A 9 39.56 28.18 -24.44
C LEU A 9 39.12 29.35 -25.35
N LYS A 10 37.95 29.96 -25.11
CA LYS A 10 37.68 31.37 -25.45
C LYS A 10 36.92 32.07 -24.32
N LEU A 11 37.63 32.99 -23.68
CA LEU A 11 37.10 34.08 -22.85
C LEU A 11 36.86 35.31 -23.75
N LEU A 12 35.87 36.14 -23.43
CA LEU A 12 35.88 37.56 -23.80
C LEU A 12 35.54 38.40 -22.57
N PHE A 13 36.43 39.35 -22.27
CA PHE A 13 36.32 40.41 -21.28
C PHE A 13 35.45 41.56 -21.81
N LEU A 14 34.76 42.26 -20.91
CA LEU A 14 34.64 43.72 -21.03
C LEU A 14 34.76 44.37 -19.64
N THR A 15 35.57 45.42 -19.63
CA THR A 15 36.09 46.21 -18.51
C THR A 15 35.17 47.35 -18.10
N GLY A 16 35.19 47.73 -16.82
CA GLY A 16 34.71 49.02 -16.31
C GLY A 16 35.36 49.36 -14.97
N PHE A 17 36.35 50.26 -14.99
CA PHE A 17 37.03 50.87 -13.85
C PHE A 17 36.07 51.78 -13.04
N PHE A 18 36.28 51.94 -11.72
CA PHE A 18 36.66 53.22 -11.07
C PHE A 18 36.86 53.08 -9.54
N PHE A 19 38.07 53.50 -9.11
CA PHE A 19 38.53 54.11 -7.85
C PHE A 19 38.54 53.38 -6.48
N ALA A 20 39.70 53.55 -5.83
CA ALA A 20 40.09 53.05 -4.52
C ALA A 20 40.02 54.15 -3.44
N LEU A 21 39.77 53.72 -2.19
CA LEU A 21 40.10 54.29 -0.85
C LEU A 21 39.32 53.39 0.15
N GLY A 22 39.78 52.84 1.26
CA GLY A 22 41.03 52.82 2.00
C GLY A 22 40.68 52.23 3.39
N LEU A 23 41.51 51.30 3.89
CA LEU A 23 41.69 50.87 5.29
C LEU A 23 40.67 49.95 6.01
N SER A 24 41.22 48.78 6.36
CA SER A 24 41.13 48.00 7.62
C SER A 24 39.79 47.41 8.08
N GLY A 25 39.78 46.08 8.24
CA GLY A 25 38.86 45.36 9.11
C GLY A 25 38.68 43.90 8.66
N CYS A 26 38.85 42.95 9.57
CA CYS A 26 38.69 41.51 9.35
C CYS A 26 37.49 41.15 8.47
N ALA A 27 37.70 40.29 7.46
CA ALA A 27 36.59 39.65 6.77
C ALA A 27 36.04 38.50 7.65
N PRO A 28 34.74 38.47 7.94
CA PRO A 28 34.11 37.31 8.57
C PRO A 28 34.04 36.17 7.56
N VAL A 29 34.21 34.94 8.05
CA VAL A 29 33.85 33.73 7.32
C VAL A 29 32.36 33.83 7.01
N LEU A 30 32.01 33.80 5.72
CA LEU A 30 30.63 33.70 5.27
C LEU A 30 30.08 32.34 5.75
N VAL A 31 29.12 32.41 6.66
CA VAL A 31 28.22 31.29 6.97
C VAL A 31 27.35 31.10 5.73
N ASP A 32 27.28 29.87 5.24
CA ASP A 32 26.44 29.47 4.13
C ASP A 32 24.96 29.66 4.55
N GLU A 33 24.27 30.64 3.95
CA GLU A 33 22.84 30.87 4.16
C GLU A 33 22.06 29.82 3.36
N GLY A 34 21.90 28.64 3.95
CA GLY A 34 21.11 27.53 3.41
C GLY A 34 20.12 26.91 4.39
N VAL A 35 19.74 27.61 5.47
CA VAL A 35 18.69 27.13 6.38
C VAL A 35 17.34 27.52 5.81
N ASP A 36 16.60 26.51 5.35
CA ASP A 36 15.17 26.57 5.03
C ASP A 36 14.45 27.29 6.19
N LYS A 37 13.79 28.44 5.93
CA LYS A 37 13.25 29.33 6.98
C LYS A 37 12.13 28.70 7.83
N ASP A 38 11.71 27.50 7.46
CA ASP A 38 10.65 26.72 8.10
C ASP A 38 11.17 25.55 8.97
N VAL A 39 12.49 25.48 9.23
CA VAL A 39 13.10 24.47 10.12
C VAL A 39 13.43 25.07 11.50
N HIS A 40 12.92 24.46 12.57
CA HIS A 40 13.26 24.82 13.94
C HIS A 40 14.47 24.02 14.42
N LEU A 41 15.61 24.68 14.61
CA LEU A 41 16.84 24.08 15.06
C LEU A 41 16.92 24.05 16.59
N TYR A 42 17.24 22.88 17.16
CA TYR A 42 17.60 22.72 18.56
C TYR A 42 19.06 22.26 18.70
N GLN A 43 19.86 23.00 19.48
CA GLN A 43 21.30 22.77 19.62
C GLN A 43 21.72 22.63 21.09
N ASN A 44 21.76 21.37 21.56
CA ASN A 44 22.01 21.06 22.97
C ASN A 44 21.04 21.76 23.96
N ASP A 45 19.80 21.96 23.51
CA ASP A 45 18.81 22.77 24.20
C ASP A 45 18.11 22.06 25.37
N HIS A 46 17.53 22.88 26.25
CA HIS A 46 16.80 22.44 27.43
C HIS A 46 15.35 22.95 27.42
N ILE A 47 14.40 22.04 27.25
CA ILE A 47 12.96 22.29 27.38
C ILE A 47 12.59 22.13 28.86
N SER A 48 12.30 23.26 29.52
CA SER A 48 11.98 23.30 30.96
C SER A 48 10.51 23.59 31.27
N GLU A 49 9.72 23.91 30.25
CA GLU A 49 8.29 24.14 30.30
C GLU A 49 7.55 23.32 29.24
N ASP A 50 6.24 23.18 29.39
CA ASP A 50 5.42 22.47 28.42
C ASP A 50 5.58 23.10 27.03
N THR A 51 5.95 22.29 26.05
CA THR A 51 6.35 22.73 24.71
C THR A 51 5.66 21.89 23.66
N VAL A 52 5.22 22.53 22.57
CA VAL A 52 4.63 21.86 21.42
C VAL A 52 5.58 21.98 20.23
N TRP A 53 5.89 20.85 19.61
CA TRP A 53 6.60 20.78 18.32
C TRP A 53 5.62 20.52 17.19
N SER A 54 5.82 21.22 16.08
CA SER A 54 5.08 21.07 14.83
C SER A 54 5.97 21.45 13.64
N GLY A 55 5.79 20.82 12.48
CA GLY A 55 6.54 21.15 11.27
C GLY A 55 7.90 20.43 11.20
N LYS A 56 8.95 21.11 10.72
CA LYS A 56 10.30 20.53 10.61
C LYS A 56 11.14 20.93 11.82
N ILE A 57 11.62 19.94 12.57
CA ILE A 57 12.50 20.09 13.72
C ILE A 57 13.85 19.46 13.36
N LEU A 58 14.94 20.18 13.60
CA LEU A 58 16.30 19.67 13.42
C LEU A 58 17.00 19.64 14.77
N ILE A 59 17.46 18.46 15.20
CA ILE A 59 18.20 18.25 16.44
C ILE A 59 19.68 18.10 16.12
N ASP A 60 20.50 18.96 16.69
CA ASP A 60 21.96 18.94 16.58
C ASP A 60 22.58 18.83 17.98
N GLY A 61 22.88 17.59 18.40
CA GLY A 61 23.34 17.27 19.76
C GLY A 61 22.22 16.71 20.65
N THR A 62 22.22 17.08 21.94
CA THR A 62 21.25 16.54 22.92
C THR A 62 20.17 17.54 23.29
N VAL A 63 18.91 17.27 22.95
CA VAL A 63 17.77 18.07 23.44
C VAL A 63 17.18 17.42 24.66
N LYS A 64 17.12 18.15 25.77
CA LYS A 64 16.63 17.63 27.06
C LYS A 64 15.28 18.20 27.43
N VAL A 65 14.28 17.34 27.64
CA VAL A 65 12.99 17.67 28.24
C VAL A 65 13.06 17.40 29.73
N ALA A 66 13.05 18.46 30.53
CA ALA A 66 13.26 18.39 31.97
C ALA A 66 12.09 17.73 32.71
N LYS A 67 12.38 17.20 33.89
CA LYS A 67 11.37 16.69 34.82
C LYS A 67 10.30 17.76 35.11
N GLY A 68 9.04 17.40 34.93
CA GLY A 68 7.89 18.27 35.13
C GLY A 68 7.42 18.99 33.86
N ALA A 69 8.23 19.03 32.80
CA ALA A 69 7.82 19.53 31.49
C ALA A 69 7.22 18.41 30.63
N THR A 70 6.40 18.80 29.66
CA THR A 70 5.77 17.93 28.67
C THR A 70 6.19 18.39 27.28
N LEU A 71 6.78 17.48 26.51
CA LEU A 71 6.95 17.70 25.07
C LEU A 71 5.79 17.04 24.33
N THR A 72 4.97 17.85 23.66
CA THR A 72 3.92 17.38 22.76
C THR A 72 4.37 17.57 21.32
N ILE A 73 4.25 16.54 20.49
CA ILE A 73 4.62 16.58 19.08
C ILE A 73 3.36 16.38 18.26
N SER A 74 3.04 17.37 17.42
CA SER A 74 1.83 17.37 16.59
C SER A 74 1.94 16.43 15.39
N PRO A 75 0.82 15.92 14.85
CA PRO A 75 0.80 15.15 13.61
C PRO A 75 1.58 15.83 12.46
N GLY A 76 2.29 15.02 11.68
CA GLY A 76 3.03 15.46 10.48
C GLY A 76 4.35 16.16 10.79
N THR A 77 4.76 16.21 12.06
CA THR A 77 6.06 16.76 12.45
C THR A 77 7.17 15.82 11.99
N SER A 78 8.19 16.38 11.35
CA SER A 78 9.44 15.69 10.99
C SER A 78 10.54 16.17 11.92
N ILE A 79 11.10 15.24 12.70
CA ILE A 79 12.24 15.44 13.60
C ILE A 79 13.45 14.75 12.98
N ALA A 80 14.37 15.56 12.44
CA ALA A 80 15.61 15.11 11.85
C ALA A 80 16.77 15.24 12.85
N PHE A 81 17.63 14.25 12.93
CA PHE A 81 18.81 14.26 13.81
C PHE A 81 20.09 14.43 13.00
N VAL A 82 20.91 15.42 13.34
CA VAL A 82 22.21 15.64 12.70
C VAL A 82 23.17 14.54 13.13
N LYS A 83 23.72 13.84 12.13
CA LYS A 83 24.76 12.83 12.36
C LYS A 83 26.06 13.49 12.83
N ARG A 84 26.48 13.15 14.04
CA ARG A 84 27.81 13.43 14.59
C ARG A 84 28.31 12.18 15.29
N ASP A 85 29.57 11.85 15.10
CA ASP A 85 30.25 10.73 15.76
C ASP A 85 31.55 11.28 16.34
N ALA A 86 31.45 11.93 17.49
CA ALA A 86 32.55 12.66 18.11
C ALA A 86 33.56 11.75 18.81
N ASP A 87 33.13 10.56 19.25
CA ASP A 87 33.98 9.57 19.91
C ASP A 87 34.47 8.44 18.99
N ALA A 88 34.04 8.44 17.72
CA ALA A 88 34.45 7.52 16.66
C ALA A 88 34.09 6.06 16.95
N ASP A 89 32.97 5.82 17.64
CA ASP A 89 32.46 4.48 17.92
C ASP A 89 31.58 3.92 16.78
N GLY A 90 31.29 4.75 15.77
CA GLY A 90 30.49 4.42 14.60
C GLY A 90 29.00 4.73 14.75
N LEU A 91 28.57 5.31 15.87
CA LEU A 91 27.20 5.72 16.15
C LEU A 91 27.06 7.24 16.15
N GLY A 92 25.86 7.71 15.84
CA GLY A 92 25.49 9.11 15.96
C GLY A 92 25.28 9.50 17.43
N ASP A 93 25.68 10.72 17.80
CA ASP A 93 25.63 11.25 19.17
C ASP A 93 24.30 11.94 19.52
N ALA A 94 23.44 12.20 18.53
CA ALA A 94 22.26 13.03 18.73
C ALA A 94 21.21 12.29 19.57
N VAL A 95 20.68 12.97 20.59
CA VAL A 95 19.78 12.38 21.60
C VAL A 95 18.60 13.31 21.86
N LEU A 96 17.39 12.76 21.87
CA LEU A 96 16.24 13.38 22.51
C LEU A 96 16.07 12.78 23.91
N ALA A 97 16.50 13.51 24.94
CA ALA A 97 16.52 13.05 26.32
C ALA A 97 15.28 13.52 27.09
N ILE A 98 14.41 12.60 27.48
CA ILE A 98 13.15 12.85 28.16
C ILE A 98 13.25 12.44 29.64
N GLU A 99 13.28 13.42 30.53
CA GLU A 99 13.06 13.24 31.98
C GLU A 99 11.64 13.67 32.41
N GLY A 100 10.96 14.43 31.55
CA GLY A 100 9.57 14.87 31.67
C GLY A 100 8.57 13.87 31.09
N ARG A 101 7.57 14.37 30.34
CA ARG A 101 6.62 13.56 29.57
C ARG A 101 6.83 13.75 28.07
N LEU A 102 6.55 12.72 27.28
CA LEU A 102 6.58 12.77 25.81
C LEU A 102 5.24 12.29 25.24
N MET A 103 4.55 13.19 24.54
CA MET A 103 3.29 12.92 23.85
C MET A 103 3.50 13.12 22.36
N ALA A 104 3.86 12.06 21.63
CA ALA A 104 3.99 12.09 20.18
C ALA A 104 2.81 11.35 19.56
N LEU A 105 1.76 12.10 19.24
CA LEU A 105 0.48 11.57 18.81
C LEU A 105 0.22 12.00 17.37
N GLY A 106 0.74 11.22 16.42
CA GLY A 106 0.50 11.42 14.99
C GLY A 106 -0.86 10.89 14.54
N THR A 107 -1.04 10.86 13.22
CA THR A 107 -2.14 10.13 12.55
C THR A 107 -1.59 9.31 11.40
N ARG A 108 -2.36 8.39 10.83
CA ARG A 108 -1.91 7.60 9.66
C ARG A 108 -1.56 8.48 8.44
N GLN A 109 -2.18 9.64 8.29
CA GLN A 109 -1.97 10.57 7.15
C GLN A 109 -0.79 11.50 7.40
N GLN A 110 -0.60 11.84 8.67
CA GLN A 110 0.41 12.76 9.13
C GLN A 110 1.20 12.06 10.25
N PRO A 111 1.94 10.99 9.91
CA PRO A 111 2.79 10.33 10.89
C PRO A 111 3.84 11.32 11.39
N ILE A 112 4.26 11.14 12.63
CA ILE A 112 5.40 11.87 13.18
C ILE A 112 6.65 11.10 12.77
N LEU A 113 7.58 11.75 12.11
CA LEU A 113 8.78 11.11 11.57
C LEU A 113 10.00 11.44 12.44
N PHE A 114 10.69 10.44 12.96
CA PHE A 114 12.00 10.56 13.60
C PHE A 114 13.04 9.89 12.71
N HIS A 115 14.00 10.65 12.20
CA HIS A 115 14.91 10.16 11.15
C HIS A 115 16.28 10.85 11.13
N SER A 116 17.24 10.26 10.41
CA SER A 116 18.53 10.91 10.14
C SER A 116 18.36 12.15 9.26
N ALA A 117 19.15 13.19 9.53
CA ALA A 117 19.27 14.36 8.65
C ALA A 117 20.27 14.15 7.49
N ALA A 118 20.93 12.99 7.41
CA ALA A 118 21.89 12.68 6.34
C ALA A 118 21.21 12.50 4.98
N GLU A 119 21.93 12.80 3.89
CA GLU A 119 21.45 12.57 2.52
C GLU A 119 21.27 11.08 2.20
N ASP A 120 22.10 10.22 2.80
CA ASP A 120 22.04 8.76 2.70
C ASP A 120 21.94 8.15 4.11
N PRO A 121 20.72 8.07 4.67
CA PRO A 121 20.49 7.61 6.03
C PRO A 121 20.95 6.17 6.25
N GLN A 122 21.71 5.96 7.33
CA GLN A 122 22.13 4.63 7.78
C GLN A 122 21.62 4.34 9.19
N PRO A 123 21.35 3.06 9.53
CA PRO A 123 21.06 2.67 10.89
C PRO A 123 22.21 3.09 11.82
N GLY A 124 21.89 3.82 12.89
CA GLY A 124 22.88 4.34 13.83
C GLY A 124 23.33 5.78 13.55
N ASP A 125 22.74 6.48 12.59
CA ASP A 125 23.07 7.89 12.29
C ASP A 125 22.75 8.86 13.45
N TRP A 126 21.87 8.46 14.35
CA TRP A 126 21.58 9.16 15.60
C TRP A 126 21.37 8.16 16.73
N LEU A 127 21.58 8.58 17.98
CA LEU A 127 21.67 7.63 19.08
C LEU A 127 20.29 7.09 19.45
N GLU A 128 19.46 7.94 20.06
CA GLU A 128 18.26 7.47 20.74
C GLU A 128 17.27 8.55 21.16
N ILE A 129 16.02 8.13 21.34
CA ILE A 129 15.07 8.79 22.24
C ILE A 129 15.27 8.16 23.62
N ARG A 130 16.09 8.80 24.46
CA ARG A 130 16.34 8.33 25.83
C ARG A 130 15.23 8.80 26.74
N VAL A 131 14.61 7.89 27.49
CA VAL A 131 13.52 8.22 28.41
C VAL A 131 13.76 7.67 29.80
N ASP A 132 14.17 8.54 30.72
CA ASP A 132 14.55 8.16 32.07
C ASP A 132 13.58 8.74 33.10
N PHE A 133 13.04 7.88 33.96
CA PHE A 133 12.14 8.26 35.07
C PHE A 133 10.85 8.98 34.66
N SER A 134 10.45 8.86 33.39
CA SER A 134 9.25 9.51 32.89
C SER A 134 7.99 8.83 33.43
N GLN A 135 7.03 9.65 33.86
CA GLN A 135 5.75 9.16 34.34
C GLN A 135 4.80 8.78 33.22
N GLU A 136 5.05 9.20 31.98
CA GLU A 136 4.16 8.98 30.85
C GLU A 136 4.88 9.28 29.52
N VAL A 137 4.96 8.26 28.68
CA VAL A 137 5.32 8.37 27.26
C VAL A 137 4.25 7.72 26.42
N HIS A 138 3.82 8.42 25.37
CA HIS A 138 2.90 7.87 24.39
C HIS A 138 3.39 8.20 22.98
N LEU A 139 3.73 7.15 22.24
CA LEU A 139 4.05 7.21 20.82
C LEU A 139 2.92 6.56 20.04
N ARG A 140 2.27 7.32 19.17
CA ARG A 140 1.20 6.85 18.30
C ARG A 140 1.40 7.38 16.89
N TYR A 141 1.30 6.53 15.87
CA TYR A 141 1.60 6.89 14.47
C TYR A 141 2.95 7.59 14.29
N CYS A 142 3.96 7.04 14.94
CA CYS A 142 5.33 7.46 14.73
C CYS A 142 5.98 6.53 13.70
N GLU A 143 6.70 7.10 12.74
CA GLU A 143 7.72 6.37 11.98
C GLU A 143 9.07 6.71 12.60
N ILE A 144 9.79 5.69 13.08
CA ILE A 144 11.10 5.87 13.73
C ILE A 144 12.15 5.01 13.04
N ARG A 145 13.15 5.67 12.47
CA ARG A 145 14.19 5.02 11.68
C ARG A 145 15.58 5.65 11.81
N ASP A 146 16.57 4.91 11.34
CA ASP A 146 17.98 5.31 11.24
C ASP A 146 18.69 5.51 12.59
N SER A 147 18.07 5.08 13.70
CA SER A 147 18.65 5.20 15.06
C SER A 147 19.58 4.04 15.41
N ALA A 148 20.45 4.26 16.40
CA ALA A 148 21.14 3.17 17.07
C ALA A 148 20.16 2.43 18.00
N TYR A 149 19.45 3.17 18.84
CA TYR A 149 18.45 2.67 19.77
C TYR A 149 17.19 3.54 19.71
N THR A 150 16.10 3.04 19.13
CA THR A 150 14.88 3.85 18.92
C THR A 150 14.38 4.53 20.20
N MET A 151 13.83 3.76 21.14
CA MET A 151 13.38 4.26 22.43
C MET A 151 14.12 3.48 23.51
N HIS A 152 14.99 4.18 24.24
CA HIS A 152 15.79 3.61 25.31
C HIS A 152 15.26 4.11 26.65
N ALA A 153 14.47 3.29 27.33
CA ALA A 153 13.70 3.74 28.48
C ALA A 153 14.07 3.02 29.79
N HIS A 154 14.31 3.80 30.84
CA HIS A 154 14.57 3.30 32.19
C HIS A 154 13.62 3.90 33.23
N PHE A 155 13.08 3.08 34.14
CA PHE A 155 12.17 3.52 35.21
C PHE A 155 10.94 4.31 34.72
N THR A 156 10.55 4.05 33.48
CA THR A 156 9.54 4.80 32.74
C THR A 156 8.30 3.96 32.54
N ARG A 157 7.13 4.60 32.37
CA ARG A 157 5.95 3.94 31.83
C ARG A 157 5.47 4.57 30.52
N GLY A 158 4.96 3.75 29.61
CA GLY A 158 4.43 4.29 28.36
C GLY A 158 3.68 3.29 27.48
N VAL A 159 3.21 3.81 26.35
CA VAL A 159 2.53 3.06 25.31
C VAL A 159 3.17 3.41 23.98
N VAL A 160 3.50 2.38 23.19
CA VAL A 160 3.85 2.53 21.79
C VAL A 160 2.78 1.80 20.99
N GLU A 161 2.03 2.55 20.19
CA GLU A 161 0.96 1.97 19.40
C GLU A 161 0.86 2.54 18.00
N ASP A 162 0.27 1.78 17.10
CA ASP A 162 -0.01 2.19 15.73
C ASP A 162 1.20 2.79 14.99
N SER A 163 2.42 2.34 15.32
CA SER A 163 3.68 2.96 14.88
C SER A 163 4.53 2.01 14.02
N TRP A 164 5.44 2.58 13.23
CA TRP A 164 6.38 1.87 12.38
C TRP A 164 7.81 2.09 12.86
N ILE A 165 8.47 1.03 13.33
CA ILE A 165 9.85 1.09 13.84
C ILE A 165 10.72 0.23 12.92
N HIS A 166 11.55 0.88 12.12
CA HIS A 166 12.31 0.19 11.09
C HIS A 166 13.66 0.80 10.76
N HIS A 167 14.54 0.02 10.14
CA HIS A 167 15.85 0.50 9.67
C HIS A 167 16.71 1.10 10.79
N ASN A 168 16.69 0.48 11.98
CA ASN A 168 17.53 0.84 13.13
C ASN A 168 18.57 -0.25 13.41
N ILE A 169 19.58 0.05 14.23
CA ILE A 169 20.44 -1.00 14.79
C ILE A 169 19.60 -1.86 15.73
N ASP A 170 19.07 -1.28 16.80
CA ASP A 170 18.01 -1.88 17.62
C ASP A 170 16.80 -0.94 17.67
N GLY A 171 15.61 -1.54 17.77
CA GLY A 171 14.36 -0.86 18.09
C GLY A 171 14.29 -0.45 19.56
N CYS A 172 13.23 -0.83 20.27
CA CYS A 172 13.03 -0.37 21.65
C CYS A 172 13.87 -1.17 22.66
N ARG A 173 14.49 -0.47 23.62
CA ARG A 173 15.26 -1.04 24.73
C ARG A 173 14.69 -0.58 26.07
N LEU A 174 14.26 -1.52 26.89
CA LEU A 174 13.62 -1.24 28.18
C LEU A 174 14.42 -1.81 29.35
N GLY A 175 14.64 -1.00 30.38
CA GLY A 175 15.22 -1.43 31.65
C GLY A 175 14.36 -0.96 32.83
N GLN A 176 13.85 -1.89 33.64
CA GLN A 176 13.05 -1.52 34.82
C GLN A 176 11.83 -0.62 34.49
N ALA A 177 11.23 -0.80 33.31
CA ALA A 177 10.15 0.04 32.78
C ALA A 177 8.79 -0.70 32.78
N LYS A 178 7.71 0.02 32.45
CA LYS A 178 6.36 -0.55 32.23
C LYS A 178 5.79 -0.11 30.89
N PHE A 179 5.66 -1.00 29.92
CA PHE A 179 5.23 -0.63 28.57
C PHE A 179 4.16 -1.54 27.98
N THR A 180 3.27 -0.94 27.20
CA THR A 180 2.41 -1.66 26.26
C THR A 180 2.89 -1.37 24.84
N PHE A 181 3.15 -2.42 24.07
CA PHE A 181 3.36 -2.35 22.62
C PHE A 181 2.17 -2.98 21.93
N ARG A 182 1.41 -2.19 21.17
CA ARG A 182 0.28 -2.74 20.42
C ARG A 182 0.12 -2.18 19.03
N ASN A 183 -0.34 -3.00 18.10
CA ASN A 183 -0.66 -2.54 16.75
C ASN A 183 0.55 -1.91 16.03
N ASN A 184 1.78 -2.32 16.32
CA ASN A 184 2.96 -1.76 15.65
C ASN A 184 3.41 -2.65 14.48
N LEU A 185 4.11 -2.04 13.52
CA LEU A 185 4.96 -2.74 12.56
C LEU A 185 6.41 -2.52 12.99
N ILE A 186 7.12 -3.59 13.33
CA ILE A 186 8.51 -3.55 13.78
C ILE A 186 9.33 -4.44 12.86
N GLU A 187 10.11 -3.83 11.98
CA GLU A 187 10.79 -4.58 10.92
C GLU A 187 12.14 -4.04 10.50
N HIS A 188 12.96 -4.88 9.88
CA HIS A 188 14.24 -4.46 9.31
C HIS A 188 15.16 -3.74 10.30
N ASN A 189 15.04 -4.04 11.60
CA ASN A 189 16.03 -3.64 12.60
C ASN A 189 17.16 -4.67 12.60
N GLN A 190 18.40 -4.22 12.47
CA GLN A 190 19.56 -5.11 12.28
C GLN A 190 19.70 -6.12 13.43
N GLY A 191 19.47 -5.65 14.65
CA GLY A 191 19.42 -6.44 15.87
C GLY A 191 17.98 -6.68 16.33
N LYS A 192 17.57 -6.00 17.39
CA LYS A 192 16.38 -6.36 18.18
C LYS A 192 15.20 -5.46 17.84
N GLY A 193 14.01 -6.00 17.64
CA GLY A 193 12.78 -5.20 17.50
C GLY A 193 12.35 -4.61 18.85
N ILE A 194 12.08 -5.48 19.83
CA ILE A 194 11.84 -5.08 21.23
C ILE A 194 12.81 -5.84 22.12
N ASN A 195 13.55 -5.10 22.95
CA ASN A 195 14.43 -5.62 23.97
C ASN A 195 13.97 -5.14 25.34
N PHE A 196 13.85 -6.04 26.30
CA PHE A 196 13.55 -5.62 27.67
C PHE A 196 14.26 -6.46 28.73
N ARG A 197 14.53 -5.79 29.86
CA ARG A 197 14.99 -6.42 31.10
C ARG A 197 14.30 -5.86 32.33
N ASN A 198 14.02 -6.73 33.31
CA ASN A 198 13.38 -6.39 34.60
C ASN A 198 12.18 -5.44 34.48
N SER A 199 11.39 -5.59 33.42
CA SER A 199 10.33 -4.67 32.99
C SER A 199 8.97 -5.36 32.96
N THR A 200 7.91 -4.58 33.22
CA THR A 200 6.53 -5.05 33.04
C THR A 200 6.06 -4.73 31.63
N VAL A 201 5.94 -5.74 30.76
CA VAL A 201 5.68 -5.49 29.34
C VAL A 201 4.48 -6.28 28.85
N ASP A 202 3.57 -5.60 28.17
CA ASP A 202 2.45 -6.20 27.44
C ASP A 202 2.68 -5.97 25.93
N VAL A 203 2.88 -7.04 25.16
CA VAL A 203 3.17 -6.98 23.73
C VAL A 203 2.09 -7.73 22.97
N HIS A 204 1.23 -7.00 22.26
CA HIS A 204 0.13 -7.65 21.55
C HIS A 204 -0.30 -7.00 20.23
N HIS A 205 -0.81 -7.80 19.30
CA HIS A 205 -1.31 -7.31 18.00
C HIS A 205 -0.25 -6.54 17.20
N ASN A 206 1.03 -6.85 17.37
CA ASN A 206 2.10 -6.29 16.56
C ASN A 206 2.46 -7.24 15.39
N ILE A 207 3.05 -6.69 14.34
CA ILE A 207 3.75 -7.45 13.31
C ILE A 207 5.25 -7.24 13.52
N LEU A 208 5.99 -8.31 13.81
CA LEU A 208 7.44 -8.27 14.00
C LEU A 208 8.10 -9.16 12.95
N ARG A 209 8.80 -8.54 11.98
CA ARG A 209 9.38 -9.29 10.86
C ARG A 209 10.74 -8.79 10.41
N PHE A 210 11.55 -9.67 9.84
CA PHE A 210 12.83 -9.29 9.24
C PHE A 210 13.78 -8.54 10.18
N ASN A 211 13.71 -8.80 11.49
CA ASN A 211 14.66 -8.31 12.47
C ASN A 211 15.71 -9.39 12.79
N GLY A 212 16.83 -9.02 13.40
CA GLY A 212 17.72 -9.99 14.05
C GLY A 212 16.99 -10.80 15.13
N SER A 213 16.37 -10.13 16.10
CA SER A 213 15.40 -10.74 17.00
C SER A 213 14.11 -9.95 17.01
N GLY A 214 12.96 -10.60 16.80
CA GLY A 214 11.66 -9.93 16.94
C GLY A 214 11.50 -9.36 18.34
N ILE A 215 11.62 -10.24 19.35
CA ILE A 215 11.74 -9.87 20.76
C ILE A 215 13.00 -10.51 21.37
N PHE A 216 13.77 -9.72 22.09
CA PHE A 216 14.86 -10.18 22.95
C PHE A 216 14.50 -9.94 24.42
N LEU A 217 14.26 -11.02 25.16
CA LEU A 217 14.04 -10.96 26.60
C LEU A 217 15.38 -11.25 27.28
N PHE A 218 16.09 -10.20 27.68
CA PHE A 218 17.45 -10.35 28.20
C PHE A 218 17.47 -11.05 29.57
N GLU A 219 16.70 -10.53 30.53
CA GLU A 219 16.43 -11.14 31.82
C GLU A 219 15.15 -10.51 32.37
N ASN A 220 14.23 -11.25 33.00
CA ASN A 220 13.06 -10.61 33.59
C ASN A 220 12.54 -11.33 34.84
N ASP A 221 12.44 -10.59 35.93
CA ASP A 221 11.83 -11.01 37.20
C ASP A 221 10.46 -10.37 37.45
N ARG A 222 9.90 -9.67 36.45
CA ARG A 222 8.60 -8.99 36.51
C ARG A 222 7.56 -9.61 35.58
N ASP A 223 6.30 -9.25 35.79
CA ASP A 223 5.17 -9.68 34.96
C ASP A 223 5.32 -9.21 33.52
N PHE A 224 5.15 -10.09 32.54
CA PHE A 224 5.02 -9.74 31.13
C PHE A 224 4.02 -10.67 30.44
N ASP A 225 3.42 -10.19 29.37
CA ASP A 225 2.56 -10.99 28.50
C ASP A 225 2.91 -10.68 27.03
N ILE A 226 3.26 -11.71 26.27
CA ILE A 226 3.54 -11.61 24.84
C ILE A 226 2.50 -12.47 24.15
N HIS A 227 1.52 -11.83 23.52
CA HIS A 227 0.38 -12.54 22.96
C HIS A 227 -0.22 -11.89 21.74
N HIS A 228 -0.91 -12.65 20.89
CA HIS A 228 -1.65 -12.09 19.76
C HIS A 228 -0.77 -11.29 18.76
N ASN A 229 0.50 -11.62 18.59
CA ASN A 229 1.39 -11.00 17.61
C ASN A 229 1.61 -11.91 16.38
N ASN A 230 2.10 -11.32 15.29
CA ASN A 230 2.56 -12.04 14.11
C ASN A 230 4.08 -11.91 13.95
N PHE A 231 4.79 -13.03 14.04
CA PHE A 231 6.23 -13.15 13.84
C PHE A 231 6.53 -13.91 12.55
N TYR A 232 7.44 -13.40 11.71
CA TYR A 232 7.98 -14.15 10.56
C TYR A 232 9.23 -13.49 10.01
N GLY A 233 10.12 -14.26 9.38
CA GLY A 233 11.31 -13.74 8.70
C GLY A 233 12.38 -13.11 9.61
N ASN A 234 12.21 -13.13 10.94
CA ASN A 234 13.27 -12.75 11.87
C ASN A 234 14.34 -13.86 11.93
N LEU A 235 15.58 -13.53 12.30
CA LEU A 235 16.58 -14.56 12.60
C LEU A 235 16.14 -15.38 13.83
N ASP A 236 15.71 -14.72 14.89
CA ASP A 236 14.98 -15.32 16.00
C ASP A 236 13.65 -14.56 16.22
N SER A 237 12.50 -15.24 16.21
CA SER A 237 11.20 -14.60 16.50
C SER A 237 11.15 -14.12 17.96
N LEU A 238 11.62 -14.96 18.88
CA LEU A 238 11.81 -14.66 20.30
C LEU A 238 13.15 -15.25 20.73
N ARG A 239 13.95 -14.48 21.46
CA ARG A 239 15.24 -14.91 22.02
C ARG A 239 15.32 -14.59 23.50
N LEU A 240 15.74 -15.56 24.29
CA LEU A 240 16.13 -15.35 25.69
C LEU A 240 17.59 -14.90 25.77
N GLY A 241 17.91 -14.07 26.77
CA GLY A 241 19.27 -13.61 27.01
C GLY A 241 20.18 -14.73 27.49
N ASP A 242 21.47 -14.58 27.17
CA ASP A 242 22.48 -15.63 27.28
C ASP A 242 22.72 -16.15 28.73
N PHE A 243 22.14 -15.52 29.75
CA PHE A 243 22.24 -15.94 31.16
C PHE A 243 20.88 -16.11 31.85
N TYR A 244 19.78 -16.01 31.11
CA TYR A 244 18.44 -16.08 31.69
C TYR A 244 17.97 -17.52 31.80
N THR A 245 17.87 -18.02 33.03
CA THR A 245 17.57 -19.44 33.32
C THR A 245 16.09 -19.74 33.54
N GLY A 246 15.25 -18.71 33.61
CA GLY A 246 13.80 -18.84 33.86
C GLY A 246 13.03 -19.33 32.64
N ASP A 247 12.10 -20.25 32.84
CA ASP A 247 11.18 -20.67 31.78
C ASP A 247 10.11 -19.59 31.56
N VAL A 248 9.76 -19.34 30.30
CA VAL A 248 8.76 -18.33 29.92
C VAL A 248 7.61 -18.96 29.18
N THR A 249 6.40 -18.45 29.41
CA THR A 249 5.21 -18.87 28.65
C THR A 249 4.71 -17.71 27.80
N VAL A 250 4.46 -17.97 26.52
CA VAL A 250 3.87 -17.01 25.59
C VAL A 250 2.73 -17.68 24.82
N ARG A 251 1.68 -16.94 24.47
CA ARG A 251 0.42 -17.52 23.99
C ARG A 251 -0.15 -16.77 22.80
N ASP A 252 -0.93 -17.45 21.98
CA ASP A 252 -1.75 -16.86 20.91
C ASP A 252 -0.94 -16.03 19.90
N ASN A 253 0.36 -16.26 19.76
CA ASN A 253 1.18 -15.63 18.73
C ASN A 253 1.23 -16.53 17.49
N TRP A 254 1.19 -15.93 16.31
CA TRP A 254 1.48 -16.59 15.05
C TRP A 254 2.98 -16.53 14.77
N TRP A 255 3.58 -17.66 14.42
CA TRP A 255 5.04 -17.80 14.24
C TRP A 255 5.45 -18.00 12.78
N GLY A 256 4.59 -17.57 11.84
CA GLY A 256 4.79 -17.79 10.41
C GLY A 256 4.31 -19.17 9.93
N THR A 257 3.88 -20.04 10.85
CA THR A 257 3.45 -21.41 10.56
C THR A 257 2.51 -21.93 11.64
N ALA A 258 1.61 -22.83 11.24
CA ALA A 258 0.72 -23.56 12.15
C ALA A 258 1.39 -24.82 12.74
N ASP A 259 2.53 -25.23 12.18
CA ASP A 259 3.31 -26.35 12.67
C ASP A 259 4.08 -25.98 13.94
N GLN A 260 3.87 -26.72 15.03
CA GLN A 260 4.44 -26.37 16.34
C GLN A 260 5.96 -26.51 16.38
N GLU A 261 6.54 -27.47 15.67
CA GLU A 261 7.99 -27.69 15.70
C GLU A 261 8.72 -26.63 14.85
N ALA A 262 8.16 -26.26 13.70
CA ALA A 262 8.63 -25.14 12.91
C ALA A 262 8.51 -23.82 13.67
N ALA A 263 7.42 -23.61 14.43
CA ALA A 263 7.27 -22.44 15.30
C ALA A 263 8.38 -22.38 16.37
N LYS A 264 8.61 -23.49 17.09
CA LYS A 264 9.69 -23.61 18.08
C LYS A 264 11.09 -23.38 17.48
N ALA A 265 11.33 -23.83 16.25
CA ALA A 265 12.61 -23.64 15.58
C ALA A 265 12.97 -22.15 15.38
N THR A 266 11.98 -21.26 15.33
CA THR A 266 12.19 -19.81 15.24
C THR A 266 12.58 -19.16 16.58
N ILE A 267 12.60 -19.90 17.68
CA ILE A 267 12.83 -19.37 19.03
C ILE A 267 14.23 -19.75 19.51
N TYR A 268 14.90 -18.86 20.20
CA TYR A 268 16.20 -19.12 20.82
C TYR A 268 16.07 -19.23 22.34
N ASP A 269 16.12 -20.47 22.81
CA ASP A 269 15.89 -20.89 24.19
C ASP A 269 16.77 -22.10 24.55
N ARG A 270 16.44 -22.79 25.65
CA ARG A 270 17.10 -24.01 26.14
C ARG A 270 17.38 -25.06 25.06
N SER A 271 16.53 -25.16 24.04
CA SER A 271 16.71 -26.14 22.97
C SER A 271 17.94 -25.84 22.09
N LYS A 272 18.34 -24.57 21.99
CA LYS A 272 19.52 -24.11 21.24
C LYS A 272 20.73 -23.84 22.15
N ASP A 273 20.49 -23.44 23.39
CA ASP A 273 21.52 -23.23 24.41
C ASP A 273 21.10 -23.85 25.75
N PRO A 274 21.70 -24.98 26.19
CA PRO A 274 21.31 -25.66 27.42
C PRO A 274 21.51 -24.86 28.72
N GLU A 275 22.25 -23.75 28.70
CA GLU A 275 22.54 -22.94 29.89
C GLU A 275 21.42 -21.94 30.23
N ILE A 276 20.45 -21.74 29.33
CA ILE A 276 19.33 -20.80 29.49
C ILE A 276 17.97 -21.51 29.71
N GLY A 277 16.94 -20.69 29.97
CA GLY A 277 15.54 -21.09 30.17
C GLY A 277 14.86 -21.58 28.90
N GLY A 278 13.73 -22.27 29.04
CA GLY A 278 12.89 -22.71 27.92
C GLY A 278 11.75 -21.75 27.63
N VAL A 279 11.30 -21.73 26.38
CA VAL A 279 10.10 -21.00 25.97
C VAL A 279 8.96 -21.99 25.70
N ILE A 280 7.90 -21.89 26.49
CA ILE A 280 6.67 -22.65 26.32
C ILE A 280 5.71 -21.81 25.47
N ILE A 281 5.35 -22.33 24.29
CA ILE A 281 4.44 -21.64 23.37
C ILE A 281 3.08 -22.34 23.28
N SER A 282 2.02 -21.53 23.22
CA SER A 282 0.71 -21.93 22.72
C SER A 282 0.42 -21.14 21.43
N PRO A 283 0.82 -21.64 20.23
CA PRO A 283 0.72 -20.89 18.98
C PRO A 283 -0.71 -20.58 18.57
N ALA A 284 -0.93 -19.41 17.98
CA ALA A 284 -2.13 -19.17 17.18
C ALA A 284 -2.14 -20.13 15.97
N GLN A 285 -3.33 -20.61 15.60
CA GLN A 285 -3.49 -21.56 14.47
C GLN A 285 -3.40 -20.89 13.10
N ARG A 286 -3.48 -19.57 13.06
CA ARG A 286 -3.43 -18.73 11.87
C ARG A 286 -2.90 -17.36 12.26
N TRP A 287 -2.60 -16.56 11.24
CA TRP A 287 -2.31 -15.13 11.38
C TRP A 287 -3.27 -14.46 12.39
N VAL A 288 -2.71 -13.68 13.32
CA VAL A 288 -3.49 -12.94 14.30
C VAL A 288 -4.10 -11.72 13.63
N ALA A 289 -5.42 -11.71 13.50
CA ALA A 289 -6.16 -10.62 12.90
C ALA A 289 -5.99 -9.31 13.68
N ALA A 290 -6.21 -8.20 13.00
CA ALA A 290 -6.10 -6.86 13.56
C ALA A 290 -4.72 -6.51 14.13
N SER A 291 -3.64 -7.13 13.64
CA SER A 291 -2.28 -6.75 14.01
C SER A 291 -1.72 -5.63 13.12
N GLY A 292 -0.82 -4.81 13.67
CA GLY A 292 -0.20 -3.68 12.98
C GLY A 292 -1.03 -2.39 13.05
N PRO A 293 -0.55 -1.25 12.51
CA PRO A 293 -1.12 0.07 12.79
C PRO A 293 -2.61 0.24 12.43
N ARG A 294 -3.42 0.78 13.35
CA ARG A 294 -4.89 0.90 13.25
C ARG A 294 -5.42 2.33 13.40
N ASP A 295 -6.30 2.77 12.48
CA ASP A 295 -7.52 3.57 12.75
C ASP A 295 -8.51 3.45 11.58
N ALA A 296 -9.79 3.56 11.92
CA ALA A 296 -10.92 3.39 11.03
C ALA A 296 -11.11 4.61 10.11
N LEU A 297 -10.92 4.39 8.81
CA LEU A 297 -11.57 5.19 7.77
C LEU A 297 -13.08 5.14 8.00
N LEU A 298 -13.78 6.27 7.94
CA LEU A 298 -15.23 6.29 7.83
C LEU A 298 -15.64 6.55 6.39
N LEU A 299 -16.74 5.93 6.00
CA LEU A 299 -17.43 6.19 4.74
C LEU A 299 -18.62 7.08 5.08
N ASP A 300 -18.46 8.38 4.94
CA ASP A 300 -19.53 9.35 5.20
C ASP A 300 -20.30 9.62 3.90
N PRO A 301 -21.60 9.30 3.78
CA PRO A 301 -22.35 9.54 2.55
C PRO A 301 -22.32 11.03 2.15
N ALA A 302 -21.83 11.32 0.95
CA ALA A 302 -21.73 12.68 0.42
C ALA A 302 -22.93 13.03 -0.46
N TRP A 303 -23.16 12.23 -1.51
CA TRP A 303 -24.31 12.36 -2.40
C TRP A 303 -24.64 11.02 -3.06
N ASP A 304 -25.87 10.88 -3.55
CA ASP A 304 -26.25 9.80 -4.45
C ASP A 304 -26.87 10.38 -5.74
N TYR A 305 -26.82 9.59 -6.81
CA TYR A 305 -27.44 9.92 -8.09
C TYR A 305 -28.18 8.71 -8.65
N ALA A 306 -29.48 8.87 -8.89
CA ALA A 306 -30.33 7.81 -9.44
C ALA A 306 -30.21 7.72 -10.97
N THR A 307 -30.17 6.48 -11.45
CA THR A 307 -30.24 6.10 -12.86
C THR A 307 -31.48 5.21 -13.07
N ASP A 308 -31.86 4.94 -14.32
CA ASP A 308 -33.04 4.11 -14.62
C ASP A 308 -32.66 2.61 -14.77
N GLY A 309 -31.41 2.25 -14.51
CA GLY A 309 -30.88 0.88 -14.61
C GLY A 309 -29.71 0.62 -13.66
N TYR A 310 -29.16 -0.59 -13.67
CA TYR A 310 -28.01 -0.94 -12.84
C TYR A 310 -26.73 -0.22 -13.24
N VAL A 311 -25.89 0.09 -12.25
CA VAL A 311 -24.54 0.65 -12.45
C VAL A 311 -23.50 -0.42 -12.10
N ASP A 312 -23.35 -1.41 -12.98
CA ASP A 312 -22.41 -2.54 -12.80
C ASP A 312 -21.03 -2.28 -13.41
N ALA A 313 -20.95 -1.42 -14.43
CA ALA A 313 -19.69 -1.04 -15.06
C ALA A 313 -18.79 -0.28 -14.07
N ASN A 314 -17.48 -0.38 -14.22
CA ASN A 314 -16.58 0.44 -13.40
C ASN A 314 -16.80 1.91 -13.76
N LEU A 315 -16.88 2.75 -12.72
CA LEU A 315 -16.84 4.20 -12.88
C LEU A 315 -15.43 4.61 -13.31
N ILE A 316 -15.31 5.56 -14.24
CA ILE A 316 -14.01 6.13 -14.63
C ILE A 316 -14.03 7.64 -14.45
N SER A 317 -12.87 8.24 -14.21
CA SER A 317 -12.73 9.70 -14.15
C SER A 317 -11.59 10.19 -15.03
N GLY A 318 -11.68 11.45 -15.44
CA GLY A 318 -10.65 12.16 -16.20
C GLY A 318 -11.19 13.48 -16.74
N ASP A 319 -10.28 14.42 -17.02
CA ASP A 319 -10.63 15.79 -17.45
C ASP A 319 -11.65 16.47 -16.52
N GLU A 320 -11.45 16.31 -15.19
CA GLU A 320 -12.33 16.81 -14.12
C GLU A 320 -13.78 16.29 -14.15
N LYS A 321 -14.02 15.17 -14.84
CA LYS A 321 -15.34 14.53 -14.95
C LYS A 321 -15.32 13.10 -14.45
N LEU A 322 -16.46 12.67 -13.94
CA LEU A 322 -16.84 11.29 -13.71
C LEU A 322 -17.68 10.80 -14.90
N TYR A 323 -17.40 9.60 -15.40
CA TYR A 323 -18.20 8.97 -16.45
C TYR A 323 -18.88 7.71 -15.93
N VAL A 324 -20.20 7.64 -16.15
CA VAL A 324 -21.08 6.61 -15.58
C VAL A 324 -21.85 5.93 -16.72
N ALA A 325 -21.64 4.64 -16.88
CA ALA A 325 -22.42 3.78 -17.76
C ALA A 325 -23.48 3.02 -16.94
N SER A 326 -24.72 2.98 -17.44
CA SER A 326 -25.84 2.30 -16.77
C SER A 326 -26.59 1.39 -17.74
N TRP A 327 -27.27 0.38 -17.18
CA TRP A 327 -28.11 -0.55 -17.94
C TRP A 327 -29.34 0.11 -18.57
N ASP A 328 -29.65 1.36 -18.23
CA ASP A 328 -30.64 2.17 -18.94
C ASP A 328 -30.20 2.59 -20.36
N GLY A 329 -28.99 2.21 -20.77
CA GLY A 329 -28.44 2.45 -22.09
C GLY A 329 -27.74 3.80 -22.24
N SER A 330 -27.56 4.53 -21.14
CA SER A 330 -26.97 5.87 -21.18
C SER A 330 -25.61 5.97 -20.51
N LEU A 331 -24.72 6.72 -21.19
CA LEU A 331 -23.44 7.16 -20.68
C LEU A 331 -23.59 8.61 -20.20
N ARG A 332 -23.17 8.90 -18.99
CA ARG A 332 -23.27 10.22 -18.37
C ARG A 332 -21.89 10.76 -18.06
N ALA A 333 -21.69 12.07 -18.22
CA ALA A 333 -20.58 12.78 -17.60
C ALA A 333 -21.10 13.65 -16.47
N MET A 334 -20.42 13.62 -15.35
CA MET A 334 -20.81 14.31 -14.11
C MET A 334 -19.62 15.07 -13.53
N ASN A 335 -19.89 16.14 -12.79
CA ASN A 335 -18.88 16.82 -11.99
C ASN A 335 -18.75 16.18 -10.59
N LYS A 336 -17.83 16.71 -9.79
CA LYS A 336 -17.54 16.21 -8.44
C LYS A 336 -18.69 16.37 -7.44
N ALA A 337 -19.60 17.32 -7.69
CA ALA A 337 -20.80 17.52 -6.88
C ALA A 337 -21.95 16.57 -7.24
N GLY A 338 -21.74 15.66 -8.21
CA GLY A 338 -22.78 14.75 -8.69
C GLY A 338 -23.73 15.39 -9.71
N GLU A 339 -23.42 16.58 -10.23
CA GLU A 339 -24.24 17.23 -11.24
C GLU A 339 -23.90 16.70 -12.63
N VAL A 340 -24.93 16.39 -13.42
CA VAL A 340 -24.77 15.89 -14.78
C VAL A 340 -24.40 17.03 -15.73
N LEU A 341 -23.30 16.85 -16.46
CA LEU A 341 -22.81 17.78 -17.48
C LEU A 341 -23.39 17.45 -18.85
N TRP A 342 -23.47 16.15 -19.18
CA TRP A 342 -24.16 15.66 -20.37
C TRP A 342 -24.60 14.21 -20.19
N VAL A 343 -25.61 13.80 -20.97
CA VAL A 343 -26.10 12.42 -21.07
C VAL A 343 -26.14 12.02 -22.53
N LYS A 344 -25.66 10.81 -22.84
CA LYS A 344 -25.78 10.20 -24.16
C LYS A 344 -26.47 8.84 -24.04
N ASP A 345 -27.67 8.76 -24.59
CA ASP A 345 -28.37 7.50 -24.84
C ASP A 345 -27.76 6.79 -26.06
N LEU A 346 -27.32 5.55 -25.87
CA LEU A 346 -26.75 4.66 -26.88
C LEU A 346 -27.70 3.51 -27.27
N GLY A 347 -28.92 3.52 -26.72
CA GLY A 347 -30.07 2.71 -27.15
C GLY A 347 -30.19 1.31 -26.54
N ASP A 348 -29.11 0.73 -26.01
CA ASP A 348 -29.11 -0.59 -25.37
C ASP A 348 -28.15 -0.60 -24.17
N THR A 349 -28.32 -1.59 -23.29
CA THR A 349 -27.65 -1.78 -22.01
C THR A 349 -26.14 -1.49 -22.08
N LEU A 350 -25.67 -0.64 -21.15
CA LEU A 350 -24.25 -0.38 -20.94
C LEU A 350 -23.77 -1.00 -19.63
N ASP A 351 -23.01 -2.09 -19.75
CA ASP A 351 -22.39 -2.80 -18.63
C ASP A 351 -20.88 -2.99 -18.80
N ALA A 352 -20.34 -2.67 -19.98
CA ALA A 352 -18.91 -2.56 -20.21
C ALA A 352 -18.37 -1.29 -19.54
N THR A 353 -17.16 -1.40 -18.98
CA THR A 353 -16.44 -0.24 -18.47
C THR A 353 -16.02 0.66 -19.65
N PRO A 354 -16.41 1.95 -19.68
CA PRO A 354 -15.91 2.88 -20.67
C PRO A 354 -14.40 3.07 -20.54
N VAL A 355 -13.75 3.49 -21.63
CA VAL A 355 -12.32 3.84 -21.62
C VAL A 355 -12.15 5.27 -22.10
N LEU A 356 -11.49 6.10 -21.29
CA LEU A 356 -11.10 7.46 -21.67
C LEU A 356 -9.67 7.45 -22.22
N SER A 357 -9.46 7.97 -23.42
CA SER A 357 -8.13 8.17 -24.01
C SER A 357 -8.14 9.37 -24.96
N GLU A 358 -7.17 10.27 -24.79
CA GLU A 358 -6.99 11.46 -25.64
C GLU A 358 -8.27 12.29 -25.87
N GLY A 359 -9.06 12.49 -24.81
CA GLY A 359 -10.34 13.24 -24.87
C GLY A 359 -11.48 12.51 -25.59
N GLN A 360 -11.34 11.20 -25.83
CA GLN A 360 -12.38 10.33 -26.39
C GLN A 360 -12.79 9.25 -25.40
N LEU A 361 -14.09 8.97 -25.33
CA LEU A 361 -14.66 7.85 -24.58
C LEU A 361 -15.01 6.73 -25.54
N PHE A 362 -14.57 5.52 -25.23
CA PHE A 362 -14.91 4.31 -25.97
C PHE A 362 -15.76 3.39 -25.11
N ILE A 363 -16.85 2.86 -25.64
CA ILE A 363 -17.72 1.94 -24.91
C ILE A 363 -18.38 0.93 -25.84
N GLN A 364 -18.57 -0.29 -25.34
CA GLN A 364 -19.27 -1.38 -26.01
C GLN A 364 -20.67 -1.54 -25.43
N THR A 365 -21.61 -1.94 -26.27
CA THR A 365 -23.04 -2.08 -25.96
C THR A 365 -23.52 -3.50 -26.25
N TRP A 366 -24.68 -3.89 -25.71
CA TRP A 366 -25.28 -5.21 -25.99
C TRP A 366 -25.78 -5.35 -27.44
N SER A 367 -25.99 -4.24 -28.15
CA SER A 367 -26.45 -4.23 -29.55
C SER A 367 -25.40 -4.71 -30.56
N ARG A 368 -24.19 -5.04 -30.09
CA ARG A 368 -22.99 -5.41 -30.87
C ARG A 368 -22.29 -4.21 -31.52
N GLU A 369 -22.44 -3.06 -30.88
CA GLU A 369 -21.86 -1.82 -31.34
C GLU A 369 -20.81 -1.31 -30.34
N VAL A 370 -19.74 -0.74 -30.90
CA VAL A 370 -18.74 0.04 -30.18
C VAL A 370 -18.86 1.49 -30.62
N TYR A 371 -18.88 2.39 -29.65
CA TYR A 371 -18.98 3.82 -29.87
C TYR A 371 -17.70 4.51 -29.42
N ALA A 372 -17.26 5.50 -30.19
CA ALA A 372 -16.37 6.55 -29.71
C ALA A 372 -17.14 7.86 -29.59
N LEU A 373 -16.96 8.53 -28.46
CA LEU A 373 -17.60 9.79 -28.15
C LEU A 373 -16.54 10.83 -27.81
N ASP A 374 -16.82 12.08 -28.12
CA ASP A 374 -16.11 13.21 -27.56
C ASP A 374 -16.37 13.31 -26.05
N ALA A 375 -15.33 13.23 -25.22
CA ALA A 375 -15.49 13.19 -23.76
C ALA A 375 -16.02 14.52 -23.20
N ALA A 376 -15.77 15.63 -23.89
CA ALA A 376 -16.23 16.94 -23.46
C ALA A 376 -17.75 17.12 -23.65
N THR A 377 -18.30 16.59 -24.75
CA THR A 377 -19.67 16.90 -25.21
C THR A 377 -20.61 15.70 -25.25
N GLY A 378 -20.10 14.47 -25.20
CA GLY A 378 -20.87 13.25 -25.41
C GLY A 378 -21.28 13.03 -26.88
N ALA A 379 -20.75 13.80 -27.83
CA ALA A 379 -21.05 13.64 -29.24
C ALA A 379 -20.40 12.37 -29.81
N VAL A 380 -21.17 11.53 -30.49
CA VAL A 380 -20.65 10.32 -31.16
C VAL A 380 -19.76 10.75 -32.33
N ARG A 381 -18.51 10.27 -32.32
CA ARG A 381 -17.53 10.49 -33.38
C ARG A 381 -17.59 9.40 -34.43
N TRP A 382 -17.64 8.14 -33.99
CA TRP A 382 -17.78 6.99 -34.87
C TRP A 382 -18.49 5.83 -34.14
N ARG A 383 -18.93 4.86 -34.93
CA ARG A 383 -19.57 3.63 -34.48
C ARG A 383 -19.06 2.45 -35.31
N PHE A 384 -18.78 1.33 -34.64
CA PHE A 384 -18.41 0.07 -35.25
C PHE A 384 -19.40 -1.03 -34.87
N ASP A 385 -19.97 -1.73 -35.85
CA ASP A 385 -20.90 -2.86 -35.68
C ASP A 385 -20.18 -4.15 -36.08
N TYR A 386 -20.14 -5.14 -35.17
CA TYR A 386 -19.49 -6.44 -35.40
C TYR A 386 -20.49 -7.60 -35.60
N SER A 387 -21.73 -7.29 -35.96
CA SER A 387 -22.74 -8.29 -36.32
C SER A 387 -22.30 -9.17 -37.51
N PRO A 388 -22.69 -10.47 -37.55
CA PRO A 388 -23.54 -11.16 -36.58
C PRO A 388 -22.76 -11.67 -35.34
N SER A 389 -23.37 -11.50 -34.18
CA SER A 389 -23.04 -12.19 -32.92
C SER A 389 -24.36 -12.57 -32.26
N PRO A 390 -24.49 -13.74 -31.61
CA PRO A 390 -25.61 -14.00 -30.72
C PRO A 390 -25.66 -12.87 -29.69
N ALA A 391 -26.82 -12.21 -29.57
CA ALA A 391 -27.02 -11.06 -28.70
C ALA A 391 -27.30 -11.47 -27.24
N ASP A 392 -27.06 -12.74 -26.89
CA ASP A 392 -27.72 -13.40 -25.75
C ASP A 392 -26.77 -13.70 -24.59
N ASP A 393 -25.95 -12.72 -24.17
CA ASP A 393 -25.51 -12.72 -22.77
C ASP A 393 -25.25 -11.31 -22.22
N HIS A 394 -25.64 -11.15 -20.96
CA HIS A 394 -25.77 -9.96 -20.15
C HIS A 394 -24.44 -9.45 -19.55
N ARG A 395 -23.29 -9.68 -20.22
CA ARG A 395 -21.98 -9.11 -19.80
C ARG A 395 -20.99 -8.87 -20.94
N GLN A 396 -20.77 -7.61 -21.31
CA GLN A 396 -19.71 -7.25 -22.27
C GLN A 396 -18.34 -7.07 -21.58
N ALA A 397 -17.28 -7.36 -22.32
CA ALA A 397 -15.91 -7.16 -21.87
C ALA A 397 -15.52 -5.67 -21.89
N GLY A 398 -14.60 -5.28 -21.02
CA GLY A 398 -13.96 -3.96 -21.12
C GLY A 398 -13.11 -3.85 -22.40
N LEU A 399 -13.07 -2.65 -22.98
CA LEU A 399 -12.18 -2.34 -24.10
C LEU A 399 -10.75 -2.10 -23.60
N LEU A 400 -9.75 -2.26 -24.46
CA LEU A 400 -8.38 -1.83 -24.18
C LEU A 400 -7.94 -0.82 -25.25
N VAL A 401 -7.50 0.36 -24.83
CA VAL A 401 -6.93 1.36 -25.75
C VAL A 401 -5.42 1.42 -25.54
N VAL A 402 -4.66 1.15 -26.59
CA VAL A 402 -3.19 1.21 -26.59
C VAL A 402 -2.74 1.96 -27.82
N LYS A 403 -2.02 3.08 -27.61
CA LYS A 403 -1.61 3.99 -28.67
C LYS A 403 -2.82 4.45 -29.48
N ASP A 404 -2.85 4.14 -30.77
CA ASP A 404 -3.88 4.48 -31.74
C ASP A 404 -4.88 3.34 -32.01
N LEU A 405 -4.86 2.27 -31.20
CA LEU A 405 -5.73 1.11 -31.32
C LEU A 405 -6.78 1.06 -30.21
N VAL A 406 -8.02 0.78 -30.59
CA VAL A 406 -9.08 0.30 -29.70
C VAL A 406 -9.25 -1.19 -29.93
N LEU A 407 -8.94 -1.98 -28.91
CA LEU A 407 -9.04 -3.43 -28.91
C LEU A 407 -10.40 -3.83 -28.32
N VAL A 408 -11.20 -4.49 -29.16
CA VAL A 408 -12.58 -4.88 -28.90
C VAL A 408 -12.66 -6.40 -28.78
N PRO A 409 -12.63 -6.95 -27.57
CA PRO A 409 -13.00 -8.35 -27.32
C PRO A 409 -14.50 -8.56 -27.61
N ALA A 410 -14.84 -9.08 -28.78
CA ALA A 410 -16.24 -9.34 -29.12
C ALA A 410 -16.68 -10.73 -28.66
N TRP A 411 -17.93 -10.80 -28.22
CA TRP A 411 -18.55 -12.04 -27.73
C TRP A 411 -18.49 -13.20 -28.74
N ASN A 412 -18.54 -12.89 -30.04
CA ASN A 412 -18.39 -13.87 -31.13
C ASN A 412 -16.97 -14.47 -31.25
N GLY A 413 -16.10 -14.22 -30.28
CA GLY A 413 -14.77 -14.79 -30.19
C GLY A 413 -13.70 -14.09 -31.01
N THR A 414 -14.03 -12.93 -31.58
CA THR A 414 -13.10 -12.15 -32.38
C THR A 414 -12.59 -10.97 -31.57
N LEU A 415 -11.28 -10.86 -31.45
CA LEU A 415 -10.66 -9.61 -31.01
C LEU A 415 -10.51 -8.71 -32.24
N PHE A 416 -11.20 -7.57 -32.27
CA PHE A 416 -11.03 -6.56 -33.31
C PHE A 416 -10.07 -5.48 -32.83
N ALA A 417 -9.18 -5.03 -33.71
CA ALA A 417 -8.39 -3.82 -33.48
C ALA A 417 -8.86 -2.73 -34.43
N LEU A 418 -9.35 -1.65 -33.87
CA LEU A 418 -9.89 -0.50 -34.58
C LEU A 418 -8.92 0.67 -34.46
N ASP A 419 -8.85 1.50 -35.50
CA ASP A 419 -8.25 2.82 -35.39
C ASP A 419 -9.04 3.68 -34.40
N ALA A 420 -8.38 4.25 -33.40
CA ALA A 420 -9.03 5.01 -32.34
C ALA A 420 -9.71 6.31 -32.83
N LYS A 421 -9.30 6.86 -33.98
CA LYS A 421 -9.84 8.11 -34.53
C LYS A 421 -11.00 7.87 -35.50
N SER A 422 -10.92 6.86 -36.35
CA SER A 422 -11.92 6.58 -37.38
C SER A 422 -12.88 5.44 -37.05
N GLY A 423 -12.49 4.53 -36.15
CA GLY A 423 -13.23 3.28 -35.90
C GLY A 423 -13.03 2.23 -36.98
N GLU A 424 -12.16 2.46 -37.97
CA GLU A 424 -11.88 1.50 -39.03
C GLU A 424 -11.10 0.30 -38.48
N ARG A 425 -11.56 -0.91 -38.84
CA ARG A 425 -10.88 -2.14 -38.46
C ARG A 425 -9.52 -2.24 -39.16
N ARG A 426 -8.45 -2.26 -38.36
CA ARG A 426 -7.08 -2.51 -38.85
C ARG A 426 -6.78 -4.00 -39.00
N TRP A 427 -7.15 -4.79 -37.99
CA TRP A 427 -7.00 -6.24 -38.01
C TRP A 427 -8.03 -6.91 -37.10
N SER A 428 -8.12 -8.25 -37.19
CA SER A 428 -8.92 -9.07 -36.28
C SER A 428 -8.23 -10.41 -36.01
N PHE A 429 -8.41 -10.94 -34.81
CA PHE A 429 -7.84 -12.21 -34.38
C PHE A 429 -8.92 -13.16 -33.82
N PRO A 430 -8.99 -14.43 -34.24
CA PRO A 430 -9.89 -15.43 -33.66
C PRO A 430 -9.36 -15.91 -32.31
N GLY A 431 -9.87 -15.32 -31.23
CA GLY A 431 -9.34 -15.45 -29.87
C GLY A 431 -9.91 -16.57 -29.00
N GLY A 432 -10.82 -17.39 -29.54
CA GLY A 432 -11.62 -18.34 -28.76
C GLY A 432 -12.98 -17.78 -28.37
N GLN A 433 -13.89 -18.60 -27.84
CA GLN A 433 -15.28 -18.18 -27.57
C GLN A 433 -15.78 -18.57 -26.17
N PRO A 434 -16.47 -17.66 -25.44
CA PRO A 434 -16.64 -16.23 -25.71
C PRO A 434 -15.47 -15.38 -25.18
N LEU A 435 -15.22 -14.19 -25.77
CA LEU A 435 -14.32 -13.19 -25.17
C LEU A 435 -15.11 -12.28 -24.23
N ARG A 436 -14.90 -12.46 -22.92
CA ARG A 436 -15.56 -11.69 -21.84
C ARG A 436 -14.60 -10.95 -20.92
N ALA A 437 -13.32 -11.22 -21.07
CA ALA A 437 -12.27 -10.57 -20.32
C ALA A 437 -11.74 -9.35 -21.08
N GLN A 438 -11.53 -8.24 -20.37
CA GLN A 438 -10.75 -7.13 -20.91
C GLN A 438 -9.32 -7.63 -21.22
N PRO A 439 -8.76 -7.33 -22.41
CA PRO A 439 -7.37 -7.67 -22.71
C PRO A 439 -6.40 -6.88 -21.82
N ALA A 440 -5.20 -7.43 -21.58
CA ALA A 440 -4.13 -6.77 -20.84
C ALA A 440 -2.91 -6.54 -21.73
N TYR A 441 -2.12 -5.49 -21.48
CA TYR A 441 -0.90 -5.20 -22.23
C TYR A 441 0.25 -4.87 -21.29
N ASP A 442 1.37 -5.58 -21.41
CA ASP A 442 2.55 -5.42 -20.54
C ASP A 442 3.61 -4.46 -21.13
N GLY A 443 3.30 -3.78 -22.24
CA GLY A 443 4.26 -2.97 -23.00
C GLY A 443 4.92 -3.73 -24.17
N LYS A 444 4.74 -5.05 -24.25
CA LYS A 444 5.28 -5.89 -25.32
C LYS A 444 4.20 -6.79 -25.93
N ASN A 445 3.53 -7.57 -25.11
CA ASN A 445 2.51 -8.54 -25.48
C ASN A 445 1.12 -8.07 -25.03
N LEU A 446 0.15 -8.32 -25.89
CA LEU A 446 -1.28 -8.23 -25.64
C LEU A 446 -1.79 -9.60 -25.22
N TYR A 447 -2.43 -9.68 -24.06
CA TYR A 447 -2.96 -10.90 -23.48
C TYR A 447 -4.48 -10.95 -23.61
N LEU A 448 -4.98 -12.04 -24.16
CA LEU A 448 -6.39 -12.29 -24.37
C LEU A 448 -6.81 -13.57 -23.65
N ALA A 449 -7.80 -13.45 -22.78
CA ALA A 449 -8.41 -14.57 -22.07
C ALA A 449 -9.78 -14.89 -22.66
N SER A 450 -10.02 -16.18 -22.91
CA SER A 450 -11.24 -16.72 -23.50
C SER A 450 -11.99 -17.66 -22.56
N GLY A 451 -13.32 -17.66 -22.66
CA GLY A 451 -14.19 -18.55 -21.91
C GLY A 451 -14.03 -20.04 -22.23
N ASP A 452 -13.32 -20.40 -23.31
CA ASP A 452 -12.92 -21.78 -23.59
C ASP A 452 -11.64 -22.23 -22.84
N GLY A 453 -11.09 -21.38 -21.97
CA GLY A 453 -9.89 -21.66 -21.18
C GLY A 453 -8.58 -21.24 -21.86
N THR A 454 -8.65 -20.65 -23.05
CA THR A 454 -7.48 -20.19 -23.80
C THR A 454 -6.95 -18.84 -23.29
N LEU A 455 -5.64 -18.78 -23.03
CA LEU A 455 -4.86 -17.55 -22.91
C LEU A 455 -3.97 -17.39 -24.15
N SER A 456 -4.17 -16.33 -24.93
CA SER A 456 -3.32 -16.00 -26.08
C SER A 456 -2.48 -14.76 -25.79
N ALA A 457 -1.20 -14.79 -26.16
CA ALA A 457 -0.34 -13.62 -26.20
C ALA A 457 -0.08 -13.23 -27.66
N LEU A 458 -0.41 -11.99 -28.01
CA LEU A 458 -0.23 -11.40 -29.34
C LEU A 458 0.74 -10.22 -29.25
N ASN A 459 1.32 -9.80 -30.37
CA ASN A 459 1.85 -8.43 -30.46
C ASN A 459 0.72 -7.45 -30.85
N LEU A 460 1.02 -6.15 -30.91
CA LEU A 460 0.04 -5.12 -31.29
C LEU A 460 -0.41 -5.17 -32.76
N ASP A 461 0.28 -5.92 -33.61
CA ASP A 461 -0.11 -6.17 -34.99
C ASP A 461 -1.08 -7.37 -35.12
N GLY A 462 -1.48 -7.98 -33.99
CA GLY A 462 -2.38 -9.12 -33.94
C GLY A 462 -1.71 -10.47 -34.24
N VAL A 463 -0.37 -10.52 -34.24
CA VAL A 463 0.39 -11.76 -34.49
C VAL A 463 0.56 -12.55 -33.20
N LEU A 464 0.07 -13.80 -33.20
CA LEU A 464 0.22 -14.75 -32.10
C LEU A 464 1.70 -15.02 -31.79
N GLN A 465 2.07 -14.83 -30.52
CA GLN A 465 3.40 -15.14 -29.98
C GLN A 465 3.39 -16.51 -29.31
N TRP A 466 2.41 -16.75 -28.44
CA TRP A 466 2.21 -18.03 -27.77
C TRP A 466 0.77 -18.18 -27.27
N GLN A 467 0.40 -19.40 -26.91
CA GLN A 467 -0.92 -19.74 -26.38
C GLN A 467 -0.79 -20.79 -25.28
N GLN A 468 -1.62 -20.66 -24.25
CA GLN A 468 -1.80 -21.65 -23.18
C GLN A 468 -3.29 -21.98 -23.05
N THR A 469 -3.60 -23.19 -22.58
CA THR A 469 -4.99 -23.64 -22.39
C THR A 469 -5.14 -24.24 -21.00
N LEU A 470 -6.07 -23.70 -20.23
CA LEU A 470 -6.48 -24.25 -18.94
C LEU A 470 -7.75 -25.09 -19.13
N ALA A 471 -7.99 -26.01 -18.20
CA ALA A 471 -9.18 -26.87 -18.23
C ALA A 471 -10.48 -26.08 -17.95
N ALA A 472 -10.39 -24.96 -17.24
CA ALA A 472 -11.52 -24.15 -16.83
C ALA A 472 -11.57 -22.79 -17.58
N PRO A 473 -12.77 -22.22 -17.80
CA PRO A 473 -12.95 -20.94 -18.47
C PRO A 473 -12.12 -19.80 -17.88
N LEU A 474 -11.60 -18.92 -18.75
CA LEU A 474 -11.00 -17.64 -18.34
C LEU A 474 -11.98 -16.49 -18.61
N LEU A 475 -12.68 -16.06 -17.58
CA LEU A 475 -13.74 -15.04 -17.67
C LEU A 475 -13.33 -13.67 -17.12
N ARG A 476 -12.09 -13.55 -16.63
CA ARG A 476 -11.54 -12.39 -15.91
C ARG A 476 -10.41 -11.78 -16.72
N ALA A 477 -10.22 -10.47 -16.59
CA ALA A 477 -9.07 -9.79 -17.20
C ALA A 477 -7.75 -10.41 -16.66
N PRO A 478 -6.77 -10.71 -17.53
CA PRO A 478 -5.41 -11.01 -17.10
C PRO A 478 -4.80 -9.82 -16.35
N VAL A 479 -3.87 -10.08 -15.44
CA VAL A 479 -3.17 -9.04 -14.66
C VAL A 479 -1.68 -9.10 -14.91
N VAL A 480 -1.09 -7.95 -15.24
CA VAL A 480 0.36 -7.81 -15.43
C VAL A 480 1.06 -7.90 -14.08
N LEU A 481 2.05 -8.77 -14.00
CA LEU A 481 2.96 -8.94 -12.87
C LEU A 481 4.34 -8.42 -13.25
N PRO A 482 5.22 -8.10 -12.29
CA PRO A 482 6.60 -7.69 -12.60
C PRO A 482 7.37 -8.71 -13.48
N GLN A 483 7.02 -9.99 -13.37
CA GLN A 483 7.68 -11.11 -14.04
C GLN A 483 6.89 -11.69 -15.23
N GLY A 484 5.75 -11.11 -15.59
CA GLY A 484 4.92 -11.61 -16.69
C GLY A 484 3.43 -11.32 -16.51
N ILE A 485 2.59 -12.34 -16.65
CA ILE A 485 1.13 -12.22 -16.58
C ILE A 485 0.55 -13.28 -15.65
N ALA A 486 -0.50 -12.96 -14.91
CA ALA A 486 -1.33 -13.94 -14.24
C ALA A 486 -2.78 -13.94 -14.76
N VAL A 487 -3.39 -15.12 -14.73
CA VAL A 487 -4.80 -15.36 -15.03
C VAL A 487 -5.43 -16.16 -13.91
N VAL A 488 -6.74 -15.99 -13.73
CA VAL A 488 -7.54 -16.75 -12.77
C VAL A 488 -8.68 -17.41 -13.52
N SER A 489 -8.69 -18.74 -13.50
CA SER A 489 -9.77 -19.53 -14.09
C SER A 489 -11.04 -19.48 -13.25
N ARG A 490 -12.17 -19.88 -13.84
CA ARG A 490 -13.46 -19.94 -13.15
C ARG A 490 -13.45 -20.81 -11.89
N GLU A 491 -12.67 -21.89 -11.89
CA GLU A 491 -12.59 -22.83 -10.76
C GLU A 491 -11.58 -22.39 -9.69
N GLY A 492 -11.01 -21.19 -9.78
CA GLY A 492 -10.14 -20.64 -8.74
C GLY A 492 -8.65 -20.92 -8.93
N LEU A 493 -8.24 -21.65 -9.99
CA LEU A 493 -6.83 -21.81 -10.32
C LEU A 493 -6.24 -20.47 -10.81
N VAL A 494 -5.29 -19.94 -10.05
CA VAL A 494 -4.44 -18.80 -10.41
C VAL A 494 -3.16 -19.35 -11.05
N VAL A 495 -2.80 -18.83 -12.22
CA VAL A 495 -1.58 -19.26 -12.93
C VAL A 495 -0.82 -18.05 -13.43
N ALA A 496 0.48 -18.02 -13.15
CA ALA A 496 1.39 -17.01 -13.68
C ALA A 496 2.30 -17.58 -14.74
N TYR A 497 2.47 -16.82 -15.83
CA TYR A 497 3.36 -17.13 -16.94
C TYR A 497 4.37 -16.00 -17.13
N ASP A 498 5.57 -16.35 -17.58
CA ASP A 498 6.55 -15.38 -18.05
C ASP A 498 6.12 -14.76 -19.40
N PRO A 499 6.83 -13.73 -19.91
CA PRO A 499 6.49 -13.12 -21.19
C PRO A 499 6.61 -14.05 -22.42
N LEU A 500 7.23 -15.22 -22.27
CA LEU A 500 7.39 -16.25 -23.31
C LEU A 500 6.35 -17.38 -23.20
N GLY A 501 5.45 -17.31 -22.20
CA GLY A 501 4.40 -18.29 -21.97
C GLY A 501 4.85 -19.50 -21.14
N GLN A 502 6.00 -19.43 -20.46
CA GLN A 502 6.45 -20.48 -19.54
C GLN A 502 5.79 -20.32 -18.18
N LEU A 503 5.34 -21.43 -17.59
CA LEU A 503 4.75 -21.43 -16.25
C LEU A 503 5.77 -20.97 -15.20
N LEU A 504 5.41 -19.97 -14.41
CA LEU A 504 6.20 -19.49 -13.27
C LEU A 504 5.72 -20.16 -11.97
N TRP A 505 4.42 -20.06 -11.69
CA TRP A 505 3.78 -20.65 -10.52
C TRP A 505 2.28 -20.83 -10.77
N GLN A 506 1.66 -21.67 -9.95
CA GLN A 506 0.20 -21.82 -9.90
C GLN A 506 -0.26 -21.97 -8.44
N GLN A 507 -1.44 -21.45 -8.13
CA GLN A 507 -2.06 -21.55 -6.82
C GLN A 507 -3.55 -21.83 -7.00
N ASP A 508 -4.04 -22.87 -6.33
CA ASP A 508 -5.46 -23.16 -6.28
C ASP A 508 -6.07 -22.45 -5.06
N LEU A 509 -7.14 -21.69 -5.28
CA LEU A 509 -7.87 -20.99 -4.22
C LEU A 509 -9.02 -21.84 -3.66
N ASP A 510 -9.37 -22.96 -4.30
CA ASP A 510 -10.52 -23.80 -3.96
C ASP A 510 -11.84 -23.00 -3.90
N GLU A 511 -11.95 -21.96 -4.74
CA GLU A 511 -13.08 -21.04 -4.76
C GLU A 511 -13.43 -20.59 -6.18
N ILE A 512 -14.73 -20.63 -6.48
CA ILE A 512 -15.24 -20.14 -7.75
C ILE A 512 -14.91 -18.66 -7.94
N CYS A 513 -14.45 -18.33 -9.14
CA CYS A 513 -14.05 -16.99 -9.54
C CYS A 513 -14.86 -16.54 -10.77
N TYR A 514 -15.73 -15.53 -10.59
CA TYR A 514 -16.42 -14.86 -11.70
C TYR A 514 -15.72 -13.55 -12.06
N TYR A 515 -16.46 -12.48 -12.36
CA TYR A 515 -16.05 -11.43 -13.29
C TYR A 515 -14.94 -10.47 -12.86
N GLY A 516 -14.88 -10.06 -11.58
CA GLY A 516 -13.98 -8.99 -11.13
C GLY A 516 -12.52 -9.31 -11.45
N ALA A 517 -11.67 -8.39 -11.86
CA ALA A 517 -10.28 -8.74 -12.21
C ALA A 517 -9.42 -8.98 -10.95
N PRO A 518 -8.38 -9.84 -11.00
CA PRO A 518 -7.30 -9.81 -10.02
C PRO A 518 -6.49 -8.50 -10.16
N VAL A 519 -5.92 -8.00 -9.07
CA VAL A 519 -5.16 -6.73 -9.05
C VAL A 519 -3.77 -6.95 -8.48
N SER A 520 -2.74 -6.44 -9.16
CA SER A 520 -1.35 -6.48 -8.70
C SER A 520 -0.97 -5.11 -8.16
N SER A 521 -0.40 -5.06 -6.96
CA SER A 521 0.13 -3.84 -6.34
C SER A 521 1.24 -4.18 -5.36
N GLU A 522 2.34 -3.43 -5.39
CA GLU A 522 3.45 -3.54 -4.41
C GLU A 522 3.97 -4.98 -4.19
N GLY A 523 4.08 -5.77 -5.26
CA GLY A 523 4.57 -7.15 -5.18
C GLY A 523 3.54 -8.16 -4.64
N ALA A 524 2.29 -7.76 -4.44
CA ALA A 524 1.19 -8.65 -4.06
C ALA A 524 0.14 -8.76 -5.18
N LEU A 525 -0.56 -9.88 -5.19
CA LEU A 525 -1.72 -10.14 -6.05
C LEU A 525 -2.97 -10.31 -5.19
N PHE A 526 -4.00 -9.51 -5.48
CA PHE A 526 -5.28 -9.53 -4.79
C PHE A 526 -6.36 -10.17 -5.66
N VAL A 527 -7.06 -11.17 -5.12
CA VAL A 527 -8.10 -11.91 -5.83
C VAL A 527 -9.37 -11.97 -4.97
N ALA A 528 -10.43 -11.34 -5.47
CA ALA A 528 -11.77 -11.51 -4.91
C ALA A 528 -12.49 -12.66 -5.62
N THR A 529 -13.29 -13.43 -4.88
CA THR A 529 -13.92 -14.65 -5.39
C THR A 529 -15.43 -14.65 -5.16
N ALA A 530 -16.11 -15.53 -5.89
CA ALA A 530 -17.51 -15.85 -5.67
C ALA A 530 -17.72 -16.81 -4.49
N GLY A 531 -16.65 -17.38 -3.94
CA GLY A 531 -16.62 -18.13 -2.68
C GLY A 531 -16.46 -17.24 -1.44
N ASN A 532 -16.78 -15.96 -1.56
CA ASN A 532 -16.65 -14.92 -0.52
C ASN A 532 -15.22 -14.61 -0.08
N GLY A 533 -14.18 -15.14 -0.73
CA GLY A 533 -12.80 -14.84 -0.38
C GLY A 533 -12.33 -13.50 -0.96
N LEU A 534 -11.60 -12.72 -0.17
CA LEU A 534 -10.59 -11.79 -0.66
C LEU A 534 -9.22 -12.33 -0.25
N TRP A 535 -8.40 -12.63 -1.25
CA TRP A 535 -7.10 -13.26 -1.08
C TRP A 535 -5.99 -12.27 -1.40
N LYS A 536 -4.89 -12.33 -0.64
CA LYS A 536 -3.60 -11.73 -0.98
C LYS A 536 -2.59 -12.84 -1.18
N LEU A 537 -1.96 -12.86 -2.34
CA LEU A 537 -0.86 -13.75 -2.68
C LEU A 537 0.41 -12.91 -2.88
N ASP A 538 1.56 -13.49 -2.64
CA ASP A 538 2.83 -12.95 -3.13
C ASP A 538 2.83 -13.04 -4.67
N ALA A 539 3.04 -11.93 -5.37
CA ALA A 539 2.95 -11.91 -6.84
C ALA A 539 4.09 -12.68 -7.52
N LYS A 540 5.21 -12.88 -6.82
CA LYS A 540 6.39 -13.55 -7.36
C LYS A 540 6.31 -15.07 -7.17
N THR A 541 5.80 -15.55 -6.04
CA THR A 541 5.76 -16.98 -5.69
C THR A 541 4.37 -17.61 -5.84
N GLY A 542 3.31 -16.82 -5.78
CA GLY A 542 1.93 -17.30 -5.71
C GLY A 542 1.51 -17.79 -4.32
N GLU A 543 2.39 -17.70 -3.32
CA GLU A 543 2.07 -18.13 -1.95
C GLU A 543 0.99 -17.24 -1.34
N VAL A 544 0.02 -17.87 -0.68
CA VAL A 544 -1.05 -17.15 0.02
C VAL A 544 -0.47 -16.45 1.25
N VAL A 545 -0.55 -15.12 1.26
CA VAL A 545 -0.17 -14.29 2.42
C VAL A 545 -1.31 -14.28 3.44
N TRP A 546 -2.54 -14.00 2.98
CA TRP A 546 -3.73 -14.08 3.81
C TRP A 546 -5.01 -14.22 2.95
N ARG A 547 -6.09 -14.61 3.62
CA ARG A 547 -7.46 -14.64 3.09
C ARG A 547 -8.40 -14.06 4.13
N VAL A 548 -9.35 -13.24 3.69
CA VAL A 548 -10.48 -12.79 4.52
C VAL A 548 -11.82 -13.10 3.87
N GLU A 549 -12.84 -13.23 4.72
CA GLU A 549 -14.22 -13.54 4.31
C GLU A 549 -15.00 -12.24 4.06
N LEU A 550 -15.52 -12.07 2.85
CA LEU A 550 -16.46 -11.03 2.44
C LEU A 550 -17.89 -11.34 2.95
N ALA A 551 -18.83 -10.40 2.86
CA ALA A 551 -20.20 -10.64 3.34
C ALA A 551 -21.01 -11.50 2.35
N GLY A 552 -20.57 -11.52 1.10
CA GLY A 552 -21.08 -12.41 0.08
C GLY A 552 -20.12 -12.54 -1.10
N PRO A 553 -20.56 -13.20 -2.18
CA PRO A 553 -19.76 -13.38 -3.39
C PRO A 553 -19.35 -12.03 -3.96
N SER A 554 -18.09 -11.84 -4.34
CA SER A 554 -17.65 -10.60 -4.96
C SER A 554 -17.38 -10.79 -6.45
N TYR A 555 -18.08 -10.01 -7.26
CA TYR A 555 -17.85 -9.89 -8.70
C TYR A 555 -17.14 -8.58 -9.05
N ALA A 556 -16.82 -7.77 -8.05
CA ALA A 556 -16.12 -6.51 -8.20
C ALA A 556 -14.61 -6.74 -8.36
N THR A 557 -13.96 -5.88 -9.14
CA THR A 557 -12.51 -5.74 -9.08
C THR A 557 -12.19 -4.94 -7.81
N PRO A 558 -11.24 -5.36 -6.96
CA PRO A 558 -10.79 -4.54 -5.85
C PRO A 558 -10.14 -3.23 -6.34
N LEU A 559 -10.24 -2.16 -5.57
CA LEU A 559 -9.41 -0.96 -5.73
C LEU A 559 -8.34 -0.95 -4.64
N ILE A 560 -7.08 -0.83 -5.02
CA ILE A 560 -5.97 -0.60 -4.09
C ILE A 560 -5.62 0.89 -4.15
N ASP A 561 -5.72 1.56 -3.00
CA ASP A 561 -5.37 2.99 -2.87
C ASP A 561 -4.87 3.26 -1.44
N ASN A 562 -3.72 3.94 -1.31
CA ASN A 562 -3.12 4.36 -0.04
C ASN A 562 -3.06 3.23 1.04
N GLY A 563 -2.55 2.06 0.62
CA GLY A 563 -2.42 0.88 1.49
C GLY A 563 -3.76 0.30 1.96
N ARG A 564 -4.87 0.59 1.28
CA ARG A 564 -6.20 0.06 1.55
C ARG A 564 -6.76 -0.67 0.34
N ILE A 565 -7.64 -1.63 0.60
CA ILE A 565 -8.40 -2.37 -0.41
C ILE A 565 -9.86 -1.99 -0.25
N PHE A 566 -10.43 -1.34 -1.26
CA PHE A 566 -11.86 -1.04 -1.33
C PHE A 566 -12.53 -2.08 -2.22
N ILE A 567 -13.57 -2.72 -1.71
CA ILE A 567 -14.26 -3.78 -2.45
C ILE A 567 -15.74 -3.86 -2.12
N GLY A 568 -16.56 -4.02 -3.16
CA GLY A 568 -17.96 -4.35 -3.06
C GLY A 568 -18.23 -5.85 -3.19
N ASP A 569 -19.35 -6.31 -2.62
CA ASP A 569 -19.85 -7.66 -2.83
C ASP A 569 -21.34 -7.71 -3.18
N ASN A 570 -21.80 -8.89 -3.60
CA ASN A 570 -23.19 -9.15 -3.99
C ASN A 570 -24.15 -9.25 -2.80
N SER A 571 -23.68 -9.06 -1.57
CA SER A 571 -24.60 -8.79 -0.48
C SER A 571 -25.04 -7.32 -0.50
N GLY A 572 -24.28 -6.44 -1.14
CA GLY A 572 -24.37 -4.99 -1.03
C GLY A 572 -23.45 -4.39 0.03
N ALA A 573 -22.47 -5.15 0.53
CA ALA A 573 -21.48 -4.59 1.44
C ALA A 573 -20.33 -3.96 0.65
N LEU A 574 -20.04 -2.69 0.94
CA LEU A 574 -18.79 -2.03 0.61
C LEU A 574 -17.86 -2.20 1.81
N ARG A 575 -16.70 -2.82 1.62
CA ARG A 575 -15.71 -3.05 2.68
C ARG A 575 -14.38 -2.44 2.32
N VAL A 576 -13.69 -1.95 3.34
CA VAL A 576 -12.33 -1.44 3.23
C VAL A 576 -11.44 -2.26 4.14
N PHE A 577 -10.36 -2.81 3.59
CA PHE A 577 -9.36 -3.59 4.33
C PHE A 577 -8.00 -2.90 4.29
N GLY A 578 -7.14 -3.17 5.28
CA GLY A 578 -5.71 -2.86 5.16
C GLY A 578 -5.06 -3.78 4.13
N ALA A 579 -4.32 -3.24 3.16
CA ALA A 579 -3.71 -4.03 2.09
C ALA A 579 -2.64 -5.02 2.60
N ASP A 580 -2.00 -4.70 3.72
CA ASP A 580 -1.00 -5.57 4.34
C ASP A 580 -1.60 -6.59 5.31
N SER A 581 -2.50 -6.15 6.18
CA SER A 581 -3.02 -6.98 7.27
C SER A 581 -4.25 -7.81 6.90
N GLY A 582 -4.96 -7.43 5.83
CA GLY A 582 -6.31 -7.94 5.55
C GLY A 582 -7.34 -7.53 6.60
N GLN A 583 -7.00 -6.70 7.59
CA GLN A 583 -7.94 -6.29 8.62
C GLN A 583 -9.03 -5.41 8.04
N LEU A 584 -10.29 -5.68 8.40
CA LEU A 584 -11.40 -4.79 8.09
C LEU A 584 -11.18 -3.44 8.80
N VAL A 585 -11.01 -2.39 7.99
CA VAL A 585 -10.90 -0.99 8.43
C VAL A 585 -12.29 -0.41 8.66
N THR A 586 -13.18 -0.60 7.68
CA THR A 586 -14.56 -0.10 7.74
C THR A 586 -15.45 -0.80 6.74
N GLN A 587 -16.75 -0.61 6.89
CA GLN A 587 -17.74 -1.11 5.95
C GLN A 587 -18.97 -0.20 5.90
N TYR A 588 -19.64 -0.22 4.76
CA TYR A 588 -20.94 0.40 4.54
C TYR A 588 -21.87 -0.61 3.87
N LYS A 589 -23.17 -0.54 4.16
CA LYS A 589 -24.15 -1.47 3.62
C LYS A 589 -25.15 -0.73 2.72
N LEU A 590 -25.23 -1.15 1.47
CA LEU A 590 -26.30 -0.80 0.53
C LEU A 590 -27.37 -1.88 0.48
N ASP A 591 -28.52 -1.53 -0.08
CA ASP A 591 -29.68 -2.41 -0.21
C ASP A 591 -29.50 -3.48 -1.31
N ARG A 592 -28.58 -3.24 -2.25
CA ARG A 592 -28.34 -4.09 -3.44
C ARG A 592 -26.85 -4.25 -3.73
N GLU A 593 -26.57 -5.16 -4.66
CA GLU A 593 -25.23 -5.62 -5.03
C GLU A 593 -24.31 -4.47 -5.49
N ILE A 594 -23.01 -4.64 -5.21
CA ILE A 594 -21.95 -3.76 -5.70
C ILE A 594 -21.01 -4.60 -6.56
N GLN A 595 -21.15 -4.49 -7.89
CA GLN A 595 -20.38 -5.31 -8.84
C GLN A 595 -19.32 -4.54 -9.62
N GLY A 596 -19.44 -3.21 -9.68
CA GLY A 596 -18.41 -2.34 -10.25
C GLY A 596 -17.22 -2.17 -9.31
N ARG A 597 -16.04 -1.91 -9.86
CA ARG A 597 -14.86 -1.50 -9.09
C ARG A 597 -15.14 -0.16 -8.43
N PRO A 598 -14.88 -0.01 -7.11
CA PRO A 598 -14.87 1.30 -6.47
C PRO A 598 -13.85 2.24 -7.11
N LEU A 599 -14.13 3.54 -7.09
CA LEU A 599 -13.25 4.57 -7.63
C LEU A 599 -12.97 5.62 -6.56
N VAL A 600 -11.71 5.82 -6.20
CA VAL A 600 -11.29 7.02 -5.47
C VAL A 600 -11.07 8.15 -6.48
N TRP A 601 -11.80 9.24 -6.33
CA TRP A 601 -11.68 10.44 -7.13
C TRP A 601 -11.53 11.66 -6.22
N SER A 602 -10.29 12.15 -6.10
CA SER A 602 -9.90 13.14 -5.09
C SER A 602 -10.15 12.61 -3.66
N ASP A 603 -11.04 13.24 -2.91
CA ASP A 603 -11.47 12.91 -1.54
C ASP A 603 -12.76 12.08 -1.48
N LEU A 604 -13.32 11.73 -2.65
CA LEU A 604 -14.53 10.92 -2.75
C LEU A 604 -14.19 9.47 -3.09
N LEU A 605 -14.87 8.54 -2.43
CA LEU A 605 -15.03 7.17 -2.89
C LEU A 605 -16.37 7.03 -3.59
N LEU A 606 -16.33 6.58 -4.85
CA LEU A 606 -17.50 6.40 -5.70
C LEU A 606 -17.75 4.92 -5.98
N ILE A 607 -19.00 4.50 -5.93
CA ILE A 607 -19.44 3.15 -6.32
C ILE A 607 -20.73 3.20 -7.14
N GLY A 608 -20.84 2.30 -8.11
CA GLY A 608 -22.11 1.96 -8.75
C GLY A 608 -22.76 0.77 -8.06
N SER A 609 -24.10 0.74 -8.00
CA SER A 609 -24.84 -0.36 -7.41
C SER A 609 -26.09 -0.74 -8.21
N ARG A 610 -26.58 -1.96 -7.97
CA ARG A 610 -27.83 -2.48 -8.50
C ARG A 610 -29.09 -1.96 -7.81
N ASP A 611 -28.95 -1.01 -6.89
CA ASP A 611 -30.06 -0.17 -6.41
C ASP A 611 -30.40 0.99 -7.36
N HIS A 612 -29.80 0.96 -8.55
CA HIS A 612 -29.93 1.94 -9.62
C HIS A 612 -29.27 3.28 -9.30
N LYS A 613 -28.26 3.29 -8.42
CA LYS A 613 -27.58 4.53 -8.03
C LYS A 613 -26.07 4.49 -8.23
N VAL A 614 -25.52 5.69 -8.38
CA VAL A 614 -24.13 6.01 -8.03
C VAL A 614 -24.14 6.56 -6.61
N HIS A 615 -23.27 6.07 -5.75
CA HIS A 615 -23.07 6.58 -4.40
C HIS A 615 -21.68 7.20 -4.28
N ALA A 616 -21.62 8.36 -3.64
CA ALA A 616 -20.39 9.02 -3.26
C ALA A 616 -20.25 9.07 -1.74
N PHE A 617 -19.06 8.76 -1.25
CA PHE A 617 -18.70 8.84 0.15
C PHE A 617 -17.49 9.76 0.30
N THR A 618 -17.54 10.68 1.26
CA THR A 618 -16.33 11.34 1.73
C THR A 618 -15.54 10.38 2.60
N LEU A 619 -14.23 10.30 2.33
CA LEU A 619 -13.30 9.52 3.12
C LEU A 619 -12.90 10.34 4.36
N VAL A 620 -13.57 10.12 5.49
CA VAL A 620 -13.32 10.85 6.73
C VAL A 620 -12.47 9.99 7.66
N GLU A 621 -11.36 10.52 8.12
CA GLU A 621 -10.50 9.82 9.07
C GLU A 621 -10.75 10.39 10.46
N GLN A 622 -11.08 9.53 11.42
CA GLN A 622 -11.36 9.99 12.77
C GLN A 622 -10.08 10.55 13.39
N SER A 623 -10.00 11.88 13.51
CA SER A 623 -9.27 12.49 14.62
C SER A 623 -10.13 12.29 15.87
N THR A 624 -9.76 11.37 16.75
CA THR A 624 -10.42 11.31 18.07
C THR A 624 -10.16 12.64 18.80
N PRO A 625 -11.18 13.29 19.40
CA PRO A 625 -11.01 14.52 20.17
C PRO A 625 -10.15 14.35 21.42
#